data_AF-A0A554N0T0-F1
#
_entry.id   AF-A0A554N0T0-F1
#
_cell.length_a   1.000
_cell.length_b   1.000
_cell.length_c   1.000
_cell.angle_alpha   90.00
_cell.angle_beta   90.00
_cell.angle_gamma   90.00
#
_symmetry.space_group_name_H-M   'P 1'
#
loop_
_entity.id
_entity.type
_entity.pdbx_description
1 polymer ?
#
loop_
_entity_poly.entity_id
_entity_poly.type
_entity_poly.pdbx_seq_one_letter_code
_entity_poly.pdbx_strand_id
1 'polypeptide(L)'
;MSTLLSVADLMRLLDPMFDSMLTPRERKTLTVRVEQITDGHELFDSDIIESGSTWLRWAVFGEDGGSGSLQLAQGTREMVLSVQGDLQDFLAETTFAWGELREPSDLA
;
A
#
# COMPACT_ATOMS: atom_id res chain seq x y z
N MET A 1 20.46 -11.09 1.28
CA MET A 1 19.92 -11.39 -0.07
C MET A 1 18.98 -10.27 -0.42
N SER A 2 19.18 -9.58 -1.55
CA SER A 2 18.21 -8.58 -2.00
C SER A 2 17.01 -9.30 -2.61
N THR A 3 15.86 -9.19 -1.96
CA THR A 3 14.60 -9.65 -2.53
C THR A 3 14.27 -8.75 -3.72
N LEU A 4 14.26 -9.32 -4.92
CA LEU A 4 13.76 -8.63 -6.11
C LEU A 4 12.23 -8.81 -6.11
N LEU A 5 11.50 -7.70 -6.01
CA LEU A 5 10.04 -7.69 -6.03
C LEU A 5 9.57 -6.87 -7.22
N SER A 6 8.75 -7.45 -8.09
CA SER A 6 8.11 -6.69 -9.17
C SER A 6 6.91 -5.91 -8.63
N VAL A 7 6.47 -4.86 -9.34
CA VAL A 7 5.22 -4.16 -9.02
C VAL A 7 4.04 -5.13 -9.01
N ALA A 8 3.95 -6.05 -9.98
CA ALA A 8 2.88 -7.05 -10.01
C ALA A 8 2.87 -7.95 -8.76
N ASP A 9 4.05 -8.37 -8.29
CA ASP A 9 4.15 -9.21 -7.08
C ASP A 9 3.88 -8.43 -5.80
N LEU A 10 4.29 -7.16 -5.74
CA LEU A 10 3.90 -6.25 -4.66
C LEU A 10 2.38 -6.12 -4.58
N MET A 11 1.71 -5.87 -5.72
CA MET A 11 0.26 -5.71 -5.76
C MET A 11 -0.46 -6.98 -5.29
N ARG A 12 -0.02 -8.16 -5.73
CA ARG A 12 -0.56 -9.44 -5.23
C ARG A 12 -0.35 -9.64 -3.73
N LEU A 13 0.78 -9.17 -3.20
CA LEU A 13 1.10 -9.28 -1.78
C LEU A 13 0.23 -8.35 -0.92
N LEU A 14 -0.09 -7.15 -1.41
CA LEU A 14 -0.91 -6.16 -0.71
C LEU A 14 -2.41 -6.35 -0.92
N ASP A 15 -2.83 -7.08 -1.96
CA ASP A 15 -4.25 -7.30 -2.28
C ASP A 15 -5.07 -7.81 -1.09
N PRO A 16 -4.62 -8.84 -0.33
CA PRO A 16 -5.36 -9.33 0.83
C PRO A 16 -5.44 -8.30 1.97
N MET A 17 -4.41 -7.45 2.13
CA MET A 17 -4.41 -6.38 3.12
C MET A 17 -5.49 -5.34 2.79
N PHE A 18 -5.62 -4.93 1.52
CA PHE A 18 -6.68 -4.02 1.10
C PHE A 18 -8.07 -4.64 1.28
N ASP A 19 -8.24 -5.92 0.97
CA ASP A 19 -9.51 -6.63 1.16
C ASP A 19 -9.90 -6.74 2.65
N SER A 20 -8.92 -6.86 3.54
CA SER A 20 -9.14 -6.91 4.99
C SER A 20 -9.51 -5.55 5.58
N MET A 21 -8.90 -4.47 5.07
CA MET A 21 -9.03 -3.13 5.67
C MET A 21 -10.19 -2.30 5.09
N LEU A 22 -10.54 -2.51 3.84
CA LEU A 22 -11.54 -1.70 3.15
C LEU A 22 -12.89 -2.39 3.13
N THR A 23 -13.95 -1.62 3.37
CA THR A 23 -15.30 -2.15 3.12
C THR A 23 -15.49 -2.47 1.63
N PRO A 24 -16.44 -3.33 1.25
CA PRO A 24 -16.70 -3.63 -0.16
C PRO A 24 -17.05 -2.42 -1.03
N ARG A 25 -17.51 -1.32 -0.41
CA ARG A 25 -17.78 -0.05 -1.11
C ARG A 25 -16.51 0.76 -1.32
N GLU A 26 -15.70 0.93 -0.28
CA GLU A 26 -14.39 1.59 -0.37
C GLU A 26 -13.50 0.90 -1.39
N ARG A 27 -13.39 -0.43 -1.31
CA ARG A 27 -12.57 -1.27 -2.18
C ARG A 27 -12.89 -1.10 -3.66
N LYS A 28 -14.17 -0.92 -4.02
CA LYS A 28 -14.59 -0.68 -5.42
C LYS A 28 -14.09 0.64 -6.00
N THR A 29 -13.71 1.58 -5.14
CA THR A 29 -13.21 2.89 -5.54
C THR A 29 -11.70 3.02 -5.41
N LEU A 30 -11.05 2.01 -4.82
CA LEU A 30 -9.62 2.01 -4.62
C LEU A 30 -8.90 2.06 -5.97
N THR A 31 -8.05 3.06 -6.14
CA THR A 31 -6.99 3.07 -7.14
C THR A 31 -5.65 2.99 -6.42
N VAL A 32 -4.67 2.32 -7.02
CA VAL A 32 -3.33 2.16 -6.46
C VAL A 32 -2.32 2.35 -7.57
N ARG A 33 -1.21 3.04 -7.26
CA ARG A 33 -0.06 3.20 -8.15
C ARG A 33 1.23 3.15 -7.33
N VAL A 34 2.29 2.66 -7.95
CA VAL A 34 3.63 2.66 -7.37
C VAL A 34 4.41 3.76 -8.08
N GLU A 35 5.12 4.59 -7.33
CA GLU A 35 5.87 5.71 -7.89
C GLU A 35 7.30 5.71 -7.34
N GLN A 36 8.26 6.11 -8.17
CA GLN A 36 9.62 6.39 -7.74
C GLN A 36 9.65 7.65 -6.86
N ILE A 37 10.39 7.59 -5.75
CA ILE A 37 10.55 8.73 -4.84
C ILE A 37 11.38 9.84 -5.50
N THR A 38 12.32 9.47 -6.37
CA THR A 38 13.29 10.40 -6.96
C THR A 38 12.67 11.41 -7.91
N ASP A 39 11.69 11.00 -8.71
CA ASP A 39 11.10 11.82 -9.76
C ASP A 39 9.57 11.71 -9.87
N GLY A 40 8.92 10.89 -9.03
CA GLY A 40 7.48 10.67 -9.04
C GLY A 40 6.99 9.85 -10.23
N HIS A 41 7.88 9.22 -11.00
CA HIS A 41 7.46 8.42 -12.14
C HIS A 41 6.72 7.15 -11.68
N GLU A 42 5.56 6.89 -12.28
CA GLU A 42 4.79 5.68 -12.05
C GLU A 42 5.54 4.46 -12.59
N LEU A 43 5.56 3.39 -11.80
CA LEU A 43 6.10 2.09 -12.15
C LEU A 43 4.98 1.13 -12.53
N PHE A 44 5.26 0.26 -13.49
CA PHE A 44 4.31 -0.70 -14.05
C PHE A 44 4.68 -2.14 -13.68
N ASP A 45 3.77 -3.07 -13.95
CA ASP A 45 3.81 -4.47 -13.52
C ASP A 45 5.17 -5.18 -13.58
N SER A 46 5.94 -4.96 -14.65
CA SER A 46 7.24 -5.60 -14.86
C SER A 46 8.42 -4.91 -14.19
N ASP A 47 8.24 -3.70 -13.68
CA ASP A 47 9.29 -2.92 -13.07
C ASP A 47 9.67 -3.51 -11.71
N ILE A 48 10.97 -3.47 -11.43
CA ILE A 48 11.54 -3.99 -10.19
C ILE A 48 11.59 -2.88 -9.16
N ILE A 49 11.10 -3.19 -7.97
CA ILE A 49 11.14 -2.29 -6.82
C ILE A 49 12.46 -2.49 -6.08
N GLU A 50 13.20 -1.41 -5.92
CA GLU A 50 14.34 -1.37 -5.03
C GLU A 50 13.89 -0.92 -3.63
N SER A 51 14.51 -1.49 -2.59
CA SER A 51 14.17 -1.15 -1.20
C SER A 51 14.42 0.32 -0.93
N GLY A 52 13.38 1.04 -0.50
CA GLY A 52 13.44 2.44 -0.10
C GLY A 52 13.44 3.44 -1.25
N SER A 53 13.30 3.01 -2.51
CA SER A 53 13.29 3.92 -3.67
C SER A 53 11.91 4.29 -4.18
N THR A 54 10.86 3.63 -3.67
CA THR A 54 9.48 3.80 -4.13
C THR A 54 8.52 4.00 -2.96
N TRP A 55 7.39 4.64 -3.22
CA TRP A 55 6.24 4.67 -2.33
C TRP A 55 5.02 4.05 -3.01
N LEU A 56 4.04 3.63 -2.21
CA LEU A 56 2.73 3.25 -2.70
C LEU A 56 1.79 4.45 -2.57
N ARG A 57 1.04 4.77 -3.61
CA ARG A 57 -0.03 5.78 -3.57
C ARG A 57 -1.36 5.12 -3.82
N TRP A 58 -2.39 5.63 -3.17
CA TRP A 58 -3.75 5.17 -3.40
C TRP A 58 -4.75 6.32 -3.35
N ALA A 59 -5.93 6.07 -3.89
CA ALA A 59 -7.10 6.91 -3.63
C ALA A 59 -8.32 6.05 -3.33
N VAL A 60 -9.12 6.46 -2.34
CA VAL A 60 -10.41 5.83 -1.98
C VAL A 60 -11.47 6.91 -1.98
N PHE A 61 -12.57 6.71 -2.70
CA PHE A 61 -13.57 7.75 -2.98
C PHE A 61 -12.99 9.07 -3.53
N GLY A 62 -11.80 9.02 -4.16
CA GLY A 62 -11.09 10.20 -4.68
C GLY A 62 -10.30 10.98 -3.64
N GLU A 63 -10.27 10.55 -2.37
CA GLU A 63 -9.35 11.08 -1.36
C GLU A 63 -7.99 10.36 -1.50
N ASP A 64 -6.91 11.12 -1.67
CA ASP A 64 -5.56 10.61 -1.89
C ASP A 64 -4.86 10.24 -0.57
N GLY A 65 -4.14 9.13 -0.59
CA GLY A 65 -3.25 8.69 0.48
C GLY A 65 -2.02 7.98 -0.07
N GLY A 66 -1.18 7.48 0.82
CA GLY A 66 -0.04 6.69 0.43
C GLY A 66 0.81 6.25 1.60
N SER A 67 1.74 5.36 1.31
CA SER A 67 2.69 4.85 2.29
C SER A 67 3.92 5.75 2.42
N GLY A 68 4.70 5.49 3.46
CA GLY A 68 6.13 5.79 3.45
C GLY A 68 6.88 5.01 2.37
N SER A 69 8.21 5.20 2.30
CA SER A 69 9.07 4.44 1.38
C SER A 69 8.98 2.93 1.64
N LEU A 70 8.87 2.11 0.60
CA LEU A 70 8.72 0.66 0.72
C LEU A 70 10.04 -0.01 1.14
N GLN A 71 10.09 -0.54 2.37
CA GLN A 71 11.29 -1.14 2.96
C GLN A 71 11.33 -2.66 2.78
N LEU A 72 11.89 -3.15 1.67
CA LEU A 72 12.01 -4.58 1.38
C LEU A 72 13.11 -5.29 2.16
N ALA A 73 14.15 -4.55 2.57
CA ALA A 73 15.32 -5.13 3.26
C ALA A 73 14.98 -5.75 4.63
N GLN A 74 13.87 -5.35 5.25
CA GLN A 74 13.40 -5.84 6.54
C GLN A 74 12.52 -7.09 6.43
N GLY A 75 12.11 -7.46 5.21
CA GLY A 75 11.17 -8.54 4.95
C GLY A 75 9.85 -8.04 4.37
N THR A 76 9.19 -8.88 3.59
CA THR A 76 7.91 -8.55 2.95
C THR A 76 6.79 -8.39 3.97
N ARG A 77 6.81 -9.15 5.07
CA ARG A 77 5.81 -9.05 6.15
C ARG A 77 5.86 -7.68 6.82
N GLU A 78 7.05 -7.24 7.21
CA GLU A 78 7.30 -5.96 7.86
C GLU A 78 6.89 -4.80 6.95
N MET A 79 7.19 -4.91 5.66
CA MET A 79 6.72 -3.94 4.66
C MET A 79 5.19 -3.88 4.58
N VAL A 80 4.49 -5.02 4.53
CA VAL A 80 3.01 -5.02 4.49
C VAL A 80 2.43 -4.39 5.75
N LEU A 81 2.98 -4.70 6.93
CA LEU A 81 2.54 -4.09 8.19
C LEU A 81 2.75 -2.57 8.22
N SER A 82 3.85 -2.08 7.65
CA SER A 82 4.07 -0.64 7.51
C SER A 82 3.02 0.01 6.63
N VAL A 83 2.75 -0.55 5.44
CA VAL A 83 1.73 -0.03 4.52
C VAL A 83 0.34 -0.10 5.14
N GLN A 84 0.05 -1.15 5.90
CA GLN A 84 -1.21 -1.33 6.63
C GLN A 84 -1.41 -0.23 7.68
N GLY A 85 -0.35 0.11 8.44
CA GLY A 85 -0.38 1.23 9.38
C GLY A 85 -0.68 2.56 8.69
N ASP A 86 0.03 2.85 7.59
CA ASP A 86 -0.19 4.07 6.81
C ASP A 86 -1.62 4.15 6.25
N LEU A 87 -2.19 3.01 5.83
CA LEU A 87 -3.59 2.93 5.39
C LEU A 87 -4.58 3.14 6.55
N GLN A 88 -4.27 2.64 7.74
CA GLN A 88 -5.10 2.83 8.93
C GLN A 88 -5.16 4.31 9.33
N ASP A 89 -4.02 4.99 9.32
CA ASP A 89 -3.95 6.43 9.62
C ASP A 89 -4.74 7.23 8.58
N PHE A 90 -4.56 6.91 7.29
CA PHE A 90 -5.36 7.51 6.22
C PHE A 90 -6.88 7.34 6.46
N LEU A 91 -7.35 6.13 6.72
CA LEU A 91 -8.78 5.87 6.94
C LEU A 91 -9.31 6.67 8.13
N ALA A 92 -8.56 6.71 9.23
CA ALA A 92 -8.95 7.43 10.44
C ALA A 92 -9.10 8.95 10.23
N GLU A 93 -8.41 9.52 9.24
CA GLU A 93 -8.41 10.95 8.94
C GLU A 93 -9.29 11.35 7.73
N THR A 94 -9.79 10.38 6.96
CA THR A 94 -10.67 10.64 5.80
C THR A 94 -12.09 11.01 6.20
N THR A 95 -12.82 11.66 5.28
CA THR A 95 -14.21 12.06 5.55
C THR A 95 -15.19 10.88 5.58
N PHE A 96 -14.88 9.79 4.88
CA PHE A 96 -15.77 8.64 4.73
C PHE A 96 -15.59 7.57 5.82
N ALA A 97 -14.46 7.56 6.53
CA ALA A 97 -14.15 6.58 7.58
C ALA A 97 -13.60 7.23 8.87
N TRP A 98 -13.83 8.53 9.07
CA TRP A 98 -13.30 9.32 10.18
C TRP A 98 -13.42 8.59 11.54
N GLY A 99 -12.27 8.37 12.19
CA GLY A 99 -12.18 7.72 13.50
C GLY A 99 -12.44 6.21 13.52
N GLU A 100 -12.61 5.54 12.37
CA GLU A 100 -12.75 4.10 12.31
C GLU A 100 -11.40 3.38 12.45
N LEU A 101 -11.33 2.41 13.37
CA LEU A 101 -10.21 1.48 13.50
C LEU A 101 -10.56 0.17 12.79
N ARG A 102 -9.73 -0.22 11.82
CA ARG A 102 -9.83 -1.49 11.09
C ARG A 102 -8.98 -2.54 11.76
N GLU A 103 -9.43 -3.78 11.72
CA GLU A 103 -8.62 -4.88 12.21
C GLU A 103 -7.46 -5.15 11.22
N PRO A 104 -6.21 -5.24 11.71
CA PRO A 104 -5.09 -5.58 10.86
C PRO A 104 -5.28 -6.98 10.27
N SER A 105 -4.90 -7.14 9.01
CA SER A 105 -4.85 -8.44 8.34
C SER A 105 -3.89 -9.38 9.09
N ASP A 106 -4.38 -10.56 9.48
CA ASP A 106 -3.54 -11.65 9.96
C ASP A 106 -2.67 -12.17 8.81
N LEU A 107 -1.41 -11.73 8.80
CA LEU A 107 -0.37 -12.25 7.91
C LEU A 107 0.07 -13.63 8.44
N ALA A 108 -0.74 -14.67 8.17
CA ALA A 108 -0.47 -16.05 8.54
C ALA A 108 0.68 -16.67 7.73
#